data_AF-A0A3B4AKL8-F1
#
_entry.id   AF-A0A3B4AKL8-F1
#
_cell.length_a   1.000
_cell.length_b   1.000
_cell.length_c   1.000
_cell.angle_alpha   90.00
_cell.angle_beta   90.00
_cell.angle_gamma   90.00
#
_symmetry.space_group_name_H-M   'P 1'
#
loop_
_entity.id
_entity.type
_entity.pdbx_description
1 polymer ?
#
loop_
_entity_poly.entity_id
_entity_poly.type
_entity_poly.pdbx_seq_one_letter_code
_entity_poly.pdbx_strand_id
1 'polypeptide(L)' 'MSWRPTYRSSKFRNVYGKVANREHCFDGVPITKNVHDSHFCAVNAKYIAVVTESAGGGSFIVIPIGQVCSG' A
#
# COMPACT_ATOMS: atom_id res chain seq x y z
N MET A 1 -1.67 33.59 -35.49
CA MET A 1 -1.97 32.39 -34.67
C MET A 1 -0.79 32.12 -33.74
N SER A 2 -0.92 32.34 -32.43
CA SER A 2 0.13 31.93 -31.49
C SER A 2 0.03 30.42 -31.20
N TRP A 3 0.70 29.61 -32.02
CA TRP A 3 0.89 28.19 -31.76
C TRP A 3 2.01 28.03 -30.71
N ARG A 4 1.70 28.33 -29.45
CA ARG A 4 2.50 27.85 -28.32
C ARG A 4 1.65 26.83 -27.60
N PRO A 5 1.88 25.51 -27.75
CA PRO A 5 1.37 24.56 -26.78
C PRO A 5 1.90 25.07 -25.44
N THR A 6 1.02 25.52 -24.56
CA THR A 6 1.40 25.86 -23.19
C THR A 6 1.99 24.60 -22.62
N TYR A 7 3.32 24.53 -22.59
CA TYR A 7 4.08 23.39 -22.11
C TYR A 7 3.59 23.15 -20.69
N ARG A 8 2.68 22.18 -20.51
CA ARG A 8 2.21 21.78 -19.18
C ARG A 8 3.36 21.00 -18.56
N SER A 9 4.36 21.73 -18.09
CA SER A 9 5.47 21.19 -17.30
C SER A 9 4.94 20.79 -15.94
N SER A 10 4.29 19.64 -15.86
CA SER A 10 4.18 18.98 -14.57
C SER A 10 5.58 18.57 -14.13
N LYS A 11 6.00 18.99 -12.92
CA LYS A 11 7.21 18.47 -12.27
C LYS A 11 7.12 16.95 -12.05
N PHE A 12 5.92 16.38 -12.14
CA PHE A 12 5.64 14.96 -11.99
C PHE A 12 5.61 14.17 -13.31
N ARG A 13 6.03 14.77 -14.43
CA ARG A 13 6.01 14.11 -15.77
C ARG A 13 6.77 12.79 -15.82
N ASN A 14 7.76 12.62 -14.94
CA ASN A 14 8.65 11.46 -14.88
C ASN A 14 8.52 10.71 -13.54
N VAL A 15 7.34 10.70 -12.92
CA VAL A 15 7.08 9.88 -11.73
C VAL A 15 6.66 8.49 -12.17
N TYR A 16 7.36 7.48 -11.65
CA TYR A 16 7.07 6.07 -11.91
C TYR A 16 6.99 5.32 -10.58
N GLY A 17 6.05 4.38 -10.46
CA GLY A 17 5.99 3.46 -9.33
C GLY A 17 7.09 2.41 -9.43
N LYS A 18 7.75 2.12 -8.31
CA LYS A 18 8.68 0.98 -8.17
C LYS A 18 8.14 0.07 -7.07
N VAL A 19 7.89 -1.19 -7.42
CA VAL A 19 7.49 -2.21 -6.45
C VAL A 19 8.70 -2.59 -5.59
N ALA A 20 8.45 -2.90 -4.31
CA ALA A 20 9.50 -3.35 -3.40
C ALA A 20 9.97 -4.78 -3.74
N ASN A 21 11.21 -5.10 -3.35
CA ASN A 21 11.71 -6.48 -3.43
C ASN A 21 10.94 -7.37 -2.45
N ARG A 22 10.92 -8.68 -2.71
CA ARG A 22 10.21 -9.65 -1.88
C ARG A 22 10.67 -9.64 -0.41
N GLU A 23 11.95 -9.38 -0.17
CA GLU A 23 12.54 -9.21 1.17
C GLU A 23 11.94 -8.05 1.98
N HIS A 24 11.28 -7.11 1.30
CA HIS A 24 10.60 -5.96 1.92
C HIS A 24 9.07 -6.11 1.89
N CYS A 25 8.58 -7.28 1.50
CA CYS A 25 7.15 -7.60 1.48
C CYS A 25 6.76 -8.39 2.74
N PHE A 26 5.49 -8.27 3.11
CA PHE A 26 4.90 -9.06 4.18
C PHE A 26 4.21 -10.29 3.57
N ASP A 27 4.82 -11.46 3.75
CA ASP A 27 4.26 -12.73 3.32
C ASP A 27 3.40 -13.36 4.44
N GLY A 28 2.41 -14.17 4.07
CA GLY A 28 1.60 -14.95 5.03
C GLY A 28 0.52 -14.17 5.79
N VAL A 29 0.21 -12.93 5.39
CA VAL A 29 -0.87 -12.15 6.01
C VAL A 29 -2.22 -12.59 5.43
N PRO A 30 -3.16 -13.12 6.23
CA PRO A 30 -4.47 -13.55 5.74
C PRO A 30 -5.39 -12.34 5.52
N ILE A 31 -5.38 -11.78 4.32
CA ILE A 31 -6.19 -10.59 3.98
C ILE A 31 -7.65 -10.99 3.74
N THR A 32 -8.59 -10.17 4.20
CA THR A 32 -10.02 -10.36 3.92
C THR A 32 -10.31 -10.46 2.42
N LYS A 33 -11.15 -11.42 2.02
CA LYS A 33 -11.69 -11.55 0.65
C LYS A 33 -12.99 -10.78 0.46
N ASN A 34 -13.41 -10.01 1.47
CA ASN A 34 -14.66 -9.27 1.42
C ASN A 34 -14.62 -8.22 0.30
N VAL A 35 -15.69 -8.13 -0.48
CA VAL A 35 -15.78 -7.31 -1.71
C VAL A 35 -16.39 -5.93 -1.43
N HIS A 36 -16.81 -5.66 -0.20
CA HIS A 36 -17.34 -4.35 0.17
C HIS A 36 -16.22 -3.31 0.26
N ASP A 37 -16.39 -2.17 -0.43
CA ASP A 37 -15.43 -1.08 -0.70
C ASP A 37 -14.76 -0.48 0.56
N SER A 38 -13.88 -1.22 1.21
CA SER A 38 -13.13 -0.79 2.40
C SER A 38 -11.64 -0.76 2.10
N HIS A 39 -10.97 0.28 2.56
CA HIS A 39 -9.51 0.31 2.61
C HIS A 39 -9.04 -0.80 3.57
N PHE A 40 -8.64 -1.96 3.04
CA PHE A 40 -8.27 -3.14 3.83
C PHE A 40 -6.94 -3.00 4.57
N CYS A 41 -6.17 -1.95 4.28
CA CYS A 41 -4.92 -1.65 4.96
C CYS A 41 -4.78 -0.15 5.29
N ALA A 42 -4.15 0.13 6.42
CA ALA A 42 -3.77 1.46 6.86
C ALA A 42 -2.32 1.44 7.35
N VAL A 43 -1.54 2.48 7.05
CA VAL A 43 -0.10 2.51 7.30
C VAL A 43 0.29 3.80 8.01
N ASN A 44 1.21 3.69 8.95
CA ASN A 44 1.97 4.78 9.55
C ASN A 44 3.47 4.45 9.44
N ALA A 45 4.37 5.38 9.76
CA ALA A 45 5.82 5.22 9.74
C ALA A 45 6.36 4.06 10.61
N LYS A 46 5.56 3.52 11.54
CA LYS A 46 5.96 2.42 12.44
C LYS A 46 5.18 1.13 12.26
N TYR A 47 3.94 1.19 11.77
CA TYR A 47 3.02 0.06 11.80
C TYR A 47 2.16 0.00 10.54
N ILE A 48 1.74 -1.20 10.19
CA ILE A 48 0.75 -1.51 9.17
C ILE A 48 -0.41 -2.23 9.84
N ALA A 49 -1.62 -1.75 9.67
CA ALA A 49 -2.84 -2.46 10.06
C ALA A 49 -3.48 -3.07 8.81
N VAL A 50 -3.83 -4.36 8.87
CA VAL A 50 -4.47 -5.09 7.76
C VAL A 50 -5.69 -5.83 8.27
N VAL A 51 -6.81 -5.70 7.58
CA VAL A 51 -8.05 -6.42 7.89
C VAL A 51 -7.92 -7.88 7.47
N THR A 52 -8.15 -8.79 8.41
CA THR A 52 -8.00 -10.23 8.20
C THR A 52 -9.34 -10.92 7.96
N GLU A 53 -9.32 -12.01 7.18
CA GLU A 53 -10.49 -12.88 7.02
C GLU A 53 -10.79 -13.57 8.37
N SER A 54 -12.00 -13.35 8.92
CA SER A 54 -12.47 -14.01 10.14
C SER A 54 -13.92 -14.46 9.95
N ALA A 55 -14.25 -15.65 10.45
CA ALA A 55 -15.56 -16.28 10.31
C ALA A 55 -16.71 -15.44 10.91
N GLY A 56 -16.42 -14.53 11.85
CA GLY A 56 -17.40 -13.63 12.49
C GLY A 56 -17.34 -12.17 12.03
N GLY A 57 -16.49 -11.84 11.06
CA GLY A 57 -16.24 -10.47 10.60
C GLY A 57 -15.39 -9.61 11.56
N GLY A 58 -14.77 -8.55 11.04
CA GLY A 58 -14.19 -7.46 11.84
C GLY A 58 -12.81 -7.68 12.48
N SER A 59 -12.05 -8.71 12.09
CA SER A 59 -10.69 -8.93 12.62
C SER A 59 -9.63 -8.13 11.83
N PHE A 60 -8.59 -7.67 12.51
CA PHE A 60 -7.43 -7.03 11.89
C PHE A 60 -6.13 -7.40 12.63
N ILE A 61 -5.02 -7.34 11.92
CA ILE A 61 -3.66 -7.54 12.45
C ILE A 61 -2.86 -6.24 12.34
N VAL A 62 -1.97 -6.00 13.31
CA VAL A 62 -1.03 -4.87 13.28
C VAL A 62 0.40 -5.41 13.21
N ILE A 63 1.15 -5.00 12.20
CA ILE A 63 2.52 -5.46 11.93
C ILE A 63 3.50 -4.29 12.08
N PRO A 64 4.55 -4.40 12.90
CA PRO A 64 5.59 -3.39 13.02
C PRO A 64 6.53 -3.40 11.79
N ILE A 65 6.78 -2.24 11.20
CA ILE A 65 7.59 -2.09 9.98
C ILE A 65 9.09 -2.31 10.25
N GLY A 66 9.54 -1.99 11.47
CA GLY A 66 10.96 -2.06 11.83
C GLY A 66 11.51 -3.47 12.12
N GLN A 67 10.66 -4.50 12.21
CA GLN A 67 11.08 -5.87 12.56
C GLN A 67 11.21 -6.80 11.34
N VAL A 68 10.92 -6.31 10.13
CA VAL A 68 10.83 -7.14 8.91
C VAL A 68 12.19 -7.43 8.27
N CYS A 69 13.30 -6.94 8.85
CA CYS A 69 14.65 -7.19 8.33
C CYS A 69 15.56 -7.99 9.29
N SER A 70 15.00 -8.92 10.07
CA SER A 70 15.81 -9.87 10.83
C SER A 70 15.29 -11.30 10.66
N GLY A 71 15.74 -11.98 9.60
CA GLY A 71 15.59 -13.42 9.40
C GLY A 71 15.06 -13.81 8.04
#